data_AF-A0A6P0S0B3-F1
#
_entry.id   AF-A0A6P0S0B3-F1
#
_cell.length_a   1.000
_cell.length_b   1.000
_cell.length_c   1.000
_cell.angle_alpha   90.00
_cell.angle_beta   90.00
_cell.angle_gamma   90.00
#
_symmetry.space_group_name_H-M   'P 1'
#
loop_
_entity.id
_entity.type
_entity.pdbx_description
1 polymer ?
#
loop_
_entity_poly.entity_id
_entity_poly.type
_entity_poly.pdbx_seq_one_letter_code
_entity_poly.pdbx_strand_id
1 'polypeptide(L)'
;MKTHLPRLLLFSCVLCSLTGCATPTRDSTAEPVASTVAYNNNNEVKLVGPVSDGFNDYWYKGKAELTSYTLEQARYGEIHQGNAVLIFVTEDFSRSKQVKLDNPTQAGDDSVNVLKLNFTKNFNTGIYPYSMMTSVFTPVQRQKNPQTLKITTSSQEWCGHTFTQLNLNEQSYRIQQNSYFERDGDQTLSLDGAIPEDELWTTLRLNPEDLPTGKLQLIPGTMFQRLRHLSWTTQSAT
;
A
#
# COMPACT_ATOMS: atom_id res chain seq x y z
N MET A 1 -53.03 46.78 33.22
CA MET A 1 -51.80 46.08 32.76
C MET A 1 -52.12 45.44 31.41
N LYS A 2 -51.27 45.74 30.41
CA LYS A 2 -51.34 45.51 28.95
C LYS A 2 -52.28 44.42 28.41
N THR A 3 -53.07 44.82 27.41
CA THR A 3 -53.75 44.01 26.37
C THR A 3 -52.74 43.52 25.30
N HIS A 4 -52.98 42.35 24.67
CA HIS A 4 -52.99 42.14 23.20
C HIS A 4 -53.03 40.63 22.80
N LEU A 5 -54.15 40.26 22.16
CA LEU A 5 -54.37 39.47 20.93
C LEU A 5 -53.42 38.31 20.51
N PRO A 6 -53.95 37.14 20.09
CA PRO A 6 -53.16 36.09 19.45
C PRO A 6 -52.96 36.38 17.96
N ARG A 7 -51.72 36.29 17.46
CA ARG A 7 -51.39 36.43 16.04
C ARG A 7 -51.33 35.06 15.36
N LEU A 8 -52.30 34.86 14.49
CA LEU A 8 -52.37 33.89 13.42
C LEU A 8 -51.11 33.98 12.53
N LEU A 9 -50.39 32.87 12.35
CA LEU A 9 -49.31 32.77 11.35
C LEU A 9 -49.78 31.83 10.24
N LEU A 10 -50.05 32.44 9.08
CA LEU A 10 -50.36 31.75 7.83
C LEU A 10 -49.14 30.94 7.36
N PHE A 11 -49.35 29.65 7.14
CA PHE A 11 -48.41 28.78 6.44
C PHE A 11 -48.52 29.05 4.93
N SER A 12 -47.62 29.87 4.39
CA SER A 12 -47.50 30.07 2.95
C SER A 12 -46.76 28.87 2.33
N CYS A 13 -47.51 28.05 1.61
CA CYS A 13 -47.02 26.91 0.85
C CYS A 13 -46.20 27.42 -0.36
N VAL A 14 -44.87 27.38 -0.27
CA VAL A 14 -43.99 27.63 -1.41
C VAL A 14 -43.91 26.34 -2.24
N LEU A 15 -44.63 26.34 -3.36
CA LEU A 15 -44.59 25.32 -4.38
C LEU A 15 -43.24 25.43 -5.14
N CYS A 16 -42.26 24.61 -4.77
CA CYS A 16 -40.99 24.54 -5.48
C CYS A 16 -41.14 23.55 -6.65
N SER A 17 -41.26 24.08 -7.86
CA SER A 17 -41.28 23.34 -9.12
C SER A 17 -39.91 22.70 -9.37
N LEU A 18 -39.84 21.38 -9.27
CA LEU A 18 -38.70 20.56 -9.69
C LEU A 18 -38.69 20.44 -11.22
N THR A 19 -37.95 21.30 -11.89
CA THR A 19 -37.50 21.07 -13.28
C THR A 19 -36.19 20.29 -13.25
N GLY A 20 -36.16 19.15 -13.96
CA GLY A 20 -35.11 18.14 -13.88
C GLY A 20 -33.77 18.51 -14.49
N CYS A 21 -32.77 17.69 -14.15
CA CYS A 21 -31.53 17.52 -14.91
C CYS A 21 -31.43 16.08 -15.40
N ALA A 22 -31.15 15.96 -16.69
CA ALA A 22 -31.03 14.72 -17.44
C ALA A 22 -29.89 13.82 -16.91
N THR A 23 -30.13 12.51 -16.92
CA THR A 23 -29.09 11.49 -16.75
C THR A 23 -28.14 11.49 -17.95
N PRO A 24 -26.81 11.46 -17.76
CA PRO A 24 -25.90 11.23 -18.86
C PRO A 24 -26.03 9.76 -19.32
N THR A 25 -26.39 9.58 -20.58
CA THR A 25 -26.27 8.32 -21.31
C THR A 25 -24.81 7.87 -21.32
N ARG A 26 -24.58 6.66 -20.82
CA ARG A 26 -23.27 6.01 -20.77
C ARG A 26 -23.00 5.39 -22.15
N ASP A 27 -22.17 6.05 -22.93
CA ASP A 27 -21.72 5.55 -24.24
C ASP A 27 -20.97 4.23 -24.03
N SER A 28 -21.55 3.16 -24.57
CA SER A 28 -21.04 1.79 -24.44
C SER A 28 -20.42 1.37 -25.76
N THR A 29 -19.21 1.87 -26.04
CA THR A 29 -18.32 1.31 -27.06
C THR A 29 -16.88 1.36 -26.56
N ALA A 30 -16.56 0.47 -25.63
CA ALA A 30 -15.21 -0.04 -25.44
C ALA A 30 -15.34 -1.55 -25.30
N GLU A 31 -15.03 -2.28 -26.37
CA GLU A 31 -14.97 -3.73 -26.34
C GLU A 31 -13.88 -4.18 -25.34
N PRO A 32 -14.10 -5.27 -24.58
CA PRO A 32 -13.05 -5.82 -23.74
C PRO A 32 -12.00 -6.44 -24.66
N VAL A 33 -10.79 -5.87 -24.66
CA VAL A 33 -9.63 -6.52 -25.25
C VAL A 33 -9.36 -7.78 -24.41
N ALA A 34 -9.73 -8.93 -24.96
CA ALA A 34 -9.53 -10.21 -24.30
C ALA A 34 -8.03 -10.53 -24.22
N SER A 35 -7.46 -10.49 -23.02
CA SER A 35 -6.11 -10.98 -22.74
C SER A 35 -6.10 -12.51 -22.81
N THR A 36 -5.47 -13.08 -23.84
CA THR A 36 -5.17 -14.52 -23.89
C THR A 36 -3.96 -14.80 -23.02
N VAL A 37 -4.15 -15.48 -21.88
CA VAL A 37 -3.07 -16.00 -21.06
C VAL A 37 -2.52 -17.27 -21.73
N ALA A 38 -1.27 -17.23 -22.20
CA ALA A 38 -0.56 -18.41 -22.68
C ALA A 38 0.30 -18.99 -21.56
N TYR A 39 -0.06 -20.19 -21.07
CA TYR A 39 0.76 -20.96 -20.14
C TYR A 39 1.73 -21.85 -20.93
N ASN A 40 3.03 -21.74 -20.63
CA ASN A 40 4.01 -22.75 -21.04
C ASN A 40 4.15 -23.81 -19.94
N ASN A 41 4.38 -25.06 -20.34
CA ASN A 41 4.33 -26.28 -19.52
C ASN A 41 5.33 -26.39 -18.34
N ASN A 42 5.97 -25.29 -17.91
CA ASN A 42 7.02 -25.26 -16.89
C ASN A 42 6.70 -24.41 -15.66
N ASN A 43 5.45 -23.95 -15.44
CA ASN A 43 5.06 -23.12 -14.30
C ASN A 43 5.89 -21.82 -14.10
N GLU A 44 6.51 -21.28 -15.15
CA GLU A 44 7.12 -19.96 -15.10
C GLU A 44 6.06 -18.90 -15.43
N VAL A 45 5.78 -18.01 -14.46
CA VAL A 45 4.93 -16.84 -14.68
C VAL A 45 5.66 -15.93 -15.65
N LYS A 46 5.18 -15.87 -16.90
CA LYS A 46 5.64 -14.90 -17.88
C LYS A 46 5.10 -13.54 -17.48
N LEU A 47 5.89 -12.81 -16.69
CA LEU A 47 5.61 -11.41 -16.41
C LEU A 47 5.45 -10.71 -17.77
N VAL A 48 4.38 -9.95 -17.97
CA VAL A 48 4.19 -9.10 -19.18
C VAL A 48 4.70 -7.70 -18.84
N GLY A 49 5.44 -7.04 -19.75
CA GLY A 49 5.93 -5.68 -19.52
C GLY A 49 5.60 -4.75 -20.68
N PRO A 50 5.82 -3.43 -20.54
CA PRO A 50 5.97 -2.64 -19.32
C PRO A 50 4.67 -1.86 -19.02
N VAL A 51 4.43 -1.59 -17.72
CA VAL A 51 3.58 -0.54 -17.16
C VAL A 51 2.52 0.05 -18.11
N SER A 52 1.25 -0.35 -17.88
CA SER A 52 0.03 0.02 -18.62
C SER A 52 0.13 1.30 -19.45
N ASP A 53 -0.45 1.30 -20.66
CA ASP A 53 -0.57 2.49 -21.51
C ASP A 53 -0.89 3.75 -20.66
N GLY A 54 0.01 4.73 -20.66
CA GLY A 54 -0.10 5.97 -19.88
C GLY A 54 0.60 5.99 -18.51
N PHE A 55 1.28 4.92 -18.07
CA PHE A 55 2.03 4.94 -16.80
C PHE A 55 3.06 6.06 -16.75
N ASN A 56 3.86 6.20 -17.81
CA ASN A 56 4.90 7.24 -17.86
C ASN A 56 4.29 8.63 -17.72
N ASP A 57 3.17 8.86 -18.42
CA ASP A 57 2.44 10.12 -18.38
C ASP A 57 1.85 10.37 -16.99
N TYR A 58 1.49 9.35 -16.23
CA TYR A 58 0.95 9.53 -14.88
C TYR A 58 2.05 9.73 -13.84
N TRP A 59 3.02 8.82 -13.78
CA TRP A 59 3.96 8.71 -12.66
C TRP A 59 5.21 9.59 -12.79
N TYR A 60 5.69 9.88 -14.01
CA TYR A 60 6.90 10.70 -14.22
C TYR A 60 6.60 12.21 -14.31
N LYS A 61 5.50 12.66 -13.70
CA LYS A 61 5.12 14.08 -13.60
C LYS A 61 5.78 14.83 -12.43
N GLY A 62 6.67 14.18 -11.69
CA GLY A 62 7.28 14.75 -10.49
C GLY A 62 6.29 15.01 -9.34
N LYS A 63 5.19 14.25 -9.31
CA LYS A 63 4.14 14.33 -8.28
C LYS A 63 4.00 12.98 -7.57
N ALA A 64 3.47 13.03 -6.36
CA ALA A 64 3.04 11.83 -5.63
C ALA A 64 1.52 11.65 -5.75
N GLU A 65 1.07 10.41 -5.78
CA GLU A 65 -0.33 10.05 -5.54
C GLU A 65 -0.53 9.90 -4.03
N LEU A 66 -1.58 10.51 -3.49
CA LEU A 66 -1.93 10.44 -2.07
C LEU A 66 -3.39 10.02 -1.94
N THR A 67 -3.65 8.98 -1.15
CA THR A 67 -5.02 8.56 -0.80
C THR A 67 -5.16 8.39 0.70
N SER A 68 -6.23 8.94 1.27
CA SER A 68 -6.56 8.82 2.69
C SER A 68 -7.82 7.97 2.91
N TYR A 69 -7.85 7.26 4.03
CA TYR A 69 -8.92 6.36 4.42
C TYR A 69 -9.23 6.50 5.90
N THR A 70 -10.50 6.36 6.27
CA THR A 70 -10.89 6.03 7.64
C THR A 70 -10.40 4.61 7.96
N LEU A 71 -9.77 4.42 9.11
CA LEU A 71 -9.20 3.14 9.53
C LEU A 71 -9.99 2.58 10.72
N GLU A 72 -10.36 1.30 10.62
CA GLU A 72 -10.81 0.48 11.74
C GLU A 72 -9.72 -0.54 12.08
N GLN A 73 -8.96 -0.28 13.15
CA GLN A 73 -7.81 -1.10 13.51
C GLN A 73 -8.11 -1.99 14.71
N ALA A 74 -8.10 -3.30 14.51
CA ALA A 74 -8.18 -4.26 15.61
C ALA A 74 -6.88 -4.27 16.44
N ARG A 75 -6.96 -4.02 17.75
CA ARG A 75 -5.84 -4.11 18.70
C ARG A 75 -6.37 -4.31 20.12
N TYR A 76 -5.74 -5.20 20.89
CA TYR A 76 -6.16 -5.57 22.25
C TYR A 76 -7.62 -6.03 22.39
N GLY A 77 -8.16 -6.69 21.36
CA GLY A 77 -9.53 -7.21 21.36
C GLY A 77 -10.61 -6.17 21.02
N GLU A 78 -10.22 -4.93 20.72
CA GLU A 78 -11.13 -3.83 20.38
C GLU A 78 -10.85 -3.28 18.98
N ILE A 79 -11.82 -2.60 18.39
CA ILE A 79 -11.68 -1.84 17.14
C ILE A 79 -11.43 -0.38 17.47
N HIS A 80 -10.30 0.14 17.01
CA HIS A 80 -9.89 1.52 17.22
C HIS A 80 -10.02 2.31 15.92
N GLN A 81 -10.73 3.44 15.99
CA GLN A 81 -10.86 4.36 14.85
C GLN A 81 -9.56 5.13 14.65
N GLY A 82 -9.23 5.41 13.40
CA GLY A 82 -8.03 6.15 13.04
C GLY A 82 -8.02 6.56 11.57
N ASN A 83 -6.82 6.84 11.07
CA ASN A 83 -6.60 7.20 9.68
C ASN A 83 -5.47 6.37 9.06
N ALA A 84 -5.66 6.02 7.80
CA ALA A 84 -4.67 5.41 6.94
C ALA A 84 -4.36 6.34 5.77
N VAL A 85 -3.09 6.49 5.40
CA VAL A 85 -2.68 7.25 4.21
C VAL A 85 -1.68 6.44 3.42
N LEU A 86 -1.95 6.28 2.12
CA LEU A 86 -1.04 5.67 1.16
C LEU A 86 -0.48 6.77 0.25
N ILE A 87 0.84 6.79 0.12
CA ILE A 87 1.57 7.77 -0.68
C ILE A 87 2.45 7.01 -1.67
N PHE A 88 2.17 7.14 -2.96
CA PHE A 88 2.94 6.51 -4.04
C PHE A 88 3.75 7.55 -4.81
N VAL A 89 5.00 7.23 -5.12
CA VAL A 89 5.89 8.10 -5.92
C VAL A 89 6.99 7.29 -6.59
N THR A 90 7.39 7.67 -7.79
CA THR A 90 8.59 7.09 -8.44
C THR A 90 9.86 7.69 -7.87
N GLU A 91 10.88 6.87 -7.64
CA GLU A 91 12.15 7.31 -7.08
C GLU A 91 13.32 6.54 -7.71
N ASP A 92 14.45 7.22 -7.91
CA ASP A 92 15.68 6.57 -8.33
C ASP A 92 16.36 5.94 -7.11
N PHE A 93 16.69 4.65 -7.24
CA PHE A 93 17.12 3.80 -6.14
C PHE A 93 18.37 3.02 -6.52
N SER A 94 19.23 2.75 -5.54
CA SER A 94 20.40 1.89 -5.69
C SER A 94 19.97 0.46 -5.46
N ARG A 95 20.17 -0.41 -6.45
CA ARG A 95 19.86 -1.84 -6.33
C ARG A 95 20.74 -2.54 -5.30
N SER A 96 22.05 -2.26 -5.32
CA SER A 96 23.02 -2.90 -4.43
C SER A 96 22.97 -2.37 -2.99
N LYS A 97 22.82 -1.06 -2.81
CA LYS A 97 22.79 -0.43 -1.47
C LYS A 97 21.40 -0.37 -0.87
N GLN A 98 20.36 -0.50 -1.71
CA GLN A 98 18.95 -0.43 -1.33
C GLN A 98 18.59 0.87 -0.59
N VAL A 99 19.00 1.98 -1.19
CA VAL A 99 18.75 3.34 -0.72
C VAL A 99 18.40 4.24 -1.91
N LYS A 100 17.72 5.35 -1.63
CA LYS A 100 17.52 6.42 -2.60
C LYS A 100 18.86 6.90 -3.16
N LEU A 101 18.90 7.19 -4.45
CA LEU A 101 20.05 7.82 -5.10
C LEU A 101 19.92 9.35 -5.02
N ASP A 102 20.95 10.00 -4.51
CA ASP A 102 21.06 11.47 -4.56
C ASP A 102 21.55 11.95 -5.93
N ASN A 103 22.41 11.17 -6.59
CA ASN A 103 22.93 11.45 -7.94
C ASN A 103 22.73 10.24 -8.87
N PRO A 104 21.51 10.03 -9.42
CA PRO A 104 21.19 8.86 -10.24
C PRO A 104 22.09 8.69 -11.47
N THR A 105 22.52 9.80 -12.09
CA THR A 105 23.38 9.80 -13.27
C THR A 105 24.77 9.21 -13.03
N GLN A 106 25.24 9.18 -11.78
CA GLN A 106 26.54 8.62 -11.41
C GLN A 106 26.47 7.14 -10.98
N ALA A 107 25.26 6.60 -10.82
CA ALA A 107 25.07 5.23 -10.33
C ALA A 107 25.21 4.16 -11.43
N GLY A 108 25.17 4.55 -12.72
CA GLY A 108 25.25 3.63 -13.84
C GLY A 108 24.23 2.50 -13.73
N ASP A 109 24.69 1.26 -13.89
CA ASP A 109 23.85 0.06 -13.82
C ASP A 109 23.28 -0.24 -12.42
N ASP A 110 23.76 0.42 -11.37
CA ASP A 110 23.18 0.27 -10.03
C ASP A 110 21.84 1.03 -9.88
N SER A 111 21.57 1.97 -10.77
CA SER A 111 20.32 2.73 -10.78
C SER A 111 19.14 1.86 -11.20
N VAL A 112 18.09 1.88 -10.39
CA VAL A 112 16.79 1.29 -10.68
C VAL A 112 15.69 2.26 -10.26
N ASN A 113 14.74 2.51 -11.16
CA ASN A 113 13.57 3.29 -10.81
C ASN A 113 12.55 2.39 -10.09
N VAL A 114 12.09 2.83 -8.92
CA VAL A 114 11.13 2.10 -8.09
C VAL A 114 9.83 2.91 -7.95
N LEU A 115 8.70 2.21 -7.88
CA LEU A 115 7.50 2.76 -7.28
C LEU A 115 7.62 2.58 -5.77
N LYS A 116 7.81 3.70 -5.07
CA LYS A 116 7.81 3.74 -3.61
C LYS A 116 6.40 3.93 -3.10
N LEU A 117 5.98 3.08 -2.16
CA LEU A 117 4.81 3.31 -1.32
C LEU A 117 5.28 3.69 0.09
N ASN A 118 4.72 4.74 0.68
CA ASN A 118 4.65 4.94 2.12
C ASN A 118 3.20 4.75 2.58
N PHE A 119 2.93 3.70 3.35
CA PHE A 119 1.65 3.41 3.96
C PHE A 119 1.72 3.74 5.45
N THR A 120 0.96 4.74 5.90
CA THR A 120 0.83 5.12 7.30
C THR A 120 -0.49 4.64 7.91
N LYS A 121 -0.46 4.28 9.19
CA LYS A 121 -1.64 4.06 10.03
C LYS A 121 -1.45 4.82 11.33
N ASN A 122 -2.43 5.62 11.71
CA ASN A 122 -2.46 6.32 12.99
C ASN A 122 -3.80 6.04 13.67
N PHE A 123 -3.75 5.60 14.92
CA PHE A 123 -4.93 5.26 15.73
C PHE A 123 -4.52 5.28 17.21
N ASN A 124 -5.50 5.33 18.11
CA ASN A 124 -5.22 5.32 19.55
C ASN A 124 -5.71 4.00 20.16
N THR A 125 -5.00 3.50 21.17
CA THR A 125 -5.54 2.48 22.09
C THR A 125 -5.64 3.11 23.48
N GLY A 126 -6.80 3.66 23.82
CA GLY A 126 -6.94 4.52 25.00
C GLY A 126 -6.07 5.78 24.86
N ILE A 127 -5.12 5.96 25.79
CA ILE A 127 -4.21 7.12 25.76
C ILE A 127 -3.00 6.94 24.84
N TYR A 128 -2.73 5.72 24.37
CA TYR A 128 -1.52 5.40 23.59
C TYR A 128 -1.74 5.70 22.10
N PRO A 129 -1.03 6.69 21.52
CA PRO A 129 -1.15 6.99 20.09
C PRO A 129 -0.19 6.10 19.30
N TYR A 130 -0.74 5.18 18.51
CA TYR A 130 0.05 4.40 17.56
C TYR A 130 0.29 5.23 16.30
N SER A 131 1.56 5.39 15.94
CA SER A 131 1.99 5.89 14.65
C SER A 131 2.85 4.84 13.96
N MET A 132 2.34 4.29 12.87
CA MET A 132 2.99 3.23 12.11
C MET A 132 3.20 3.67 10.66
N MET A 133 4.34 3.28 10.08
CA MET A 133 4.60 3.49 8.65
C MET A 133 5.34 2.30 8.06
N THR A 134 4.89 1.85 6.89
CA THR A 134 5.57 0.86 6.04
C THR A 134 5.96 1.53 4.73
N SER A 135 7.24 1.44 4.37
CA SER A 135 7.77 1.84 3.07
C SER A 135 8.10 0.62 2.23
N VAL A 136 7.66 0.59 0.98
CA VAL A 136 7.87 -0.52 0.02
C VAL A 136 8.53 0.04 -1.22
N PHE A 137 9.62 -0.58 -1.69
CA PHE A 137 10.43 -0.10 -2.81
C PHE A 137 10.46 -1.14 -3.94
N THR A 138 9.46 -1.09 -4.82
CA THR A 138 9.27 -2.10 -5.87
C THR A 138 9.75 -1.57 -7.22
N PRO A 139 10.62 -2.29 -7.95
CA PRO A 139 11.08 -1.86 -9.27
C PRO A 139 9.92 -1.62 -10.25
N VAL A 140 9.97 -0.52 -10.99
CA VAL A 140 8.99 -0.26 -12.08
C VAL A 140 9.17 -1.28 -13.21
N GLN A 141 10.43 -1.58 -13.55
CA GLN A 141 10.78 -2.58 -14.56
C GLN A 141 10.83 -3.99 -13.97
N ARG A 142 9.66 -4.53 -13.59
CA ARG A 142 9.53 -5.85 -12.94
C ARG A 142 10.07 -7.02 -13.79
N GLN A 143 10.09 -6.90 -15.12
CA GLN A 143 10.72 -7.90 -16.00
C GLN A 143 12.19 -8.16 -15.69
N LYS A 144 12.92 -7.10 -15.29
CA LYS A 144 14.35 -7.17 -15.00
C LYS A 144 14.61 -7.43 -13.52
N ASN A 145 13.76 -6.87 -12.66
CA ASN A 145 13.88 -6.99 -11.21
C ASN A 145 12.48 -7.29 -10.66
N PRO A 146 12.06 -8.57 -10.60
CA PRO A 146 10.67 -8.96 -10.42
C PRO A 146 10.14 -8.77 -9.00
N GLN A 147 11.00 -8.58 -8.02
CA GLN A 147 10.63 -8.54 -6.61
C GLN A 147 10.95 -7.18 -5.99
N THR A 148 10.21 -6.84 -4.94
CA THR A 148 10.48 -5.66 -4.12
C THR A 148 11.86 -5.71 -3.51
N LEU A 149 12.64 -4.64 -3.66
CA LEU A 149 14.04 -4.63 -3.21
C LEU A 149 14.15 -4.46 -1.71
N LYS A 150 13.27 -3.66 -1.12
CA LYS A 150 13.31 -3.32 0.29
C LYS A 150 11.93 -3.01 0.83
N ILE A 151 11.70 -3.40 2.09
CA ILE A 151 10.56 -2.95 2.90
C ILE A 151 11.09 -2.48 4.24
N THR A 152 10.58 -1.37 4.76
CA THR A 152 10.88 -0.91 6.12
C THR A 152 9.60 -0.55 6.84
N THR A 153 9.46 -0.98 8.09
CA THR A 153 8.29 -0.69 8.91
C THR A 153 8.71 -0.21 10.27
N SER A 154 8.14 0.91 10.70
CA SER A 154 8.32 1.43 12.05
C SER A 154 6.98 1.56 12.76
N SER A 155 7.03 1.43 14.09
CA SER A 155 5.91 1.69 14.99
C SER A 155 6.43 2.50 16.16
N GLN A 156 5.70 3.57 16.50
CA GLN A 156 5.97 4.43 17.65
C GLN A 156 4.69 4.59 18.46
N GLU A 157 4.79 4.39 19.76
CA GLU A 157 3.75 4.68 20.74
C GLU A 157 4.41 4.88 22.12
N TRP A 158 3.64 5.25 23.15
CA TRP A 158 4.23 5.67 24.43
C TRP A 158 4.91 4.55 25.23
N CYS A 159 4.59 3.28 24.99
CA CYS A 159 5.26 2.16 25.63
C CYS A 159 6.64 1.89 25.00
N GLY A 160 6.82 2.10 23.70
CA GLY A 160 8.09 1.92 23.03
C GLY A 160 8.03 1.91 21.51
N HIS A 161 9.18 1.68 20.90
CA HIS A 161 9.35 1.74 19.45
C HIS A 161 9.83 0.40 18.88
N THR A 162 9.50 0.17 17.61
CA THR A 162 10.03 -0.96 16.84
C THR A 162 10.42 -0.51 15.43
N PHE A 163 11.42 -1.17 14.87
CA PHE A 163 11.81 -1.03 13.47
C PHE A 163 12.07 -2.41 12.88
N THR A 164 11.51 -2.67 11.71
CA THR A 164 11.70 -3.89 10.93
C THR A 164 12.12 -3.50 9.52
N GLN A 165 13.12 -4.20 8.96
CA GLN A 165 13.58 -4.03 7.60
C GLN A 165 13.70 -5.40 6.93
N LEU A 166 13.14 -5.50 5.72
CA LEU A 166 13.34 -6.62 4.81
C LEU A 166 14.18 -6.11 3.64
N ASN A 167 15.28 -6.78 3.36
CA ASN A 167 16.14 -6.52 2.21
C ASN A 167 16.14 -7.75 1.31
N LEU A 168 15.80 -7.58 0.04
CA LEU A 168 15.95 -8.64 -0.94
C LEU A 168 17.44 -8.93 -1.11
N ASN A 169 17.84 -10.18 -0.94
CA ASN A 169 19.17 -10.68 -1.19
C ASN A 169 19.04 -11.95 -2.04
N GLU A 170 19.42 -11.84 -3.32
CA GLU A 170 19.20 -12.87 -4.34
C GLU A 170 17.71 -13.25 -4.45
N GLN A 171 17.31 -14.38 -3.87
CA GLN A 171 15.93 -14.91 -3.88
C GLN A 171 15.31 -14.98 -2.48
N SER A 172 15.96 -14.35 -1.51
CA SER A 172 15.59 -14.37 -0.08
C SER A 172 15.40 -12.97 0.46
N TYR A 173 14.61 -12.83 1.52
CA TYR A 173 14.51 -11.58 2.28
C TYR A 173 15.27 -11.72 3.59
N ARG A 174 16.36 -10.97 3.73
CA ARG A 174 17.02 -10.75 5.01
C ARG A 174 16.16 -9.81 5.84
N ILE A 175 15.69 -10.29 6.98
CA ILE A 175 14.92 -9.53 7.97
C ILE A 175 15.86 -9.07 9.07
N GLN A 176 15.77 -7.79 9.41
CA GLN A 176 16.35 -7.21 10.62
C GLN A 176 15.24 -6.52 11.40
N GLN A 177 15.11 -6.85 12.67
CA GLN A 177 14.13 -6.26 13.56
C GLN A 177 14.84 -5.76 14.81
N ASN A 178 14.52 -4.53 15.21
CA ASN A 178 14.85 -3.98 16.52
C ASN A 178 13.57 -3.66 17.27
N SER A 179 13.46 -4.12 18.51
CA SER A 179 12.22 -3.98 19.28
C SER A 179 12.50 -3.67 20.74
N TYR A 180 11.77 -2.69 21.26
CA TYR A 180 11.70 -2.43 22.70
C TYR A 180 11.03 -3.58 23.47
N PHE A 181 10.16 -4.37 22.83
CA PHE A 181 9.30 -5.35 23.50
C PHE A 181 9.99 -6.71 23.65
N GLU A 182 10.10 -7.21 24.89
CA GLU A 182 10.77 -8.47 25.23
C GLU A 182 10.34 -9.66 24.35
N ARG A 183 9.03 -9.83 24.13
CA ARG A 183 8.50 -10.94 23.32
C ARG A 183 9.03 -10.93 21.88
N ASP A 184 9.14 -9.75 21.28
CA ASP A 184 9.56 -9.61 19.88
C ASP A 184 11.09 -9.58 19.82
N GLY A 185 11.71 -8.76 20.67
CA GLY A 185 13.16 -8.59 20.76
C GLY A 185 13.82 -8.17 19.45
N ASP A 186 15.14 -8.09 19.52
CA ASP A 186 15.97 -7.91 18.34
C ASP A 186 16.15 -9.23 17.61
N GLN A 187 15.96 -9.22 16.29
CA GLN A 187 16.03 -10.42 15.45
C GLN A 187 16.78 -10.15 14.15
N THR A 188 17.50 -11.15 13.66
CA THR A 188 18.03 -11.18 12.30
C THR A 188 17.86 -12.59 11.74
N LEU A 189 17.19 -12.70 10.60
CA LEU A 189 16.94 -13.98 9.93
C LEU A 189 16.81 -13.78 8.41
N SER A 190 16.67 -14.88 7.67
CA SER A 190 16.37 -14.87 6.24
C SER A 190 15.15 -15.75 5.95
N LEU A 191 14.29 -15.32 5.03
CA LEU A 191 13.18 -16.13 4.51
C LEU A 191 13.31 -16.27 2.99
N ASP A 192 13.27 -17.50 2.51
CA ASP A 192 13.42 -17.83 1.09
C ASP A 192 12.07 -18.00 0.40
N GLY A 193 12.03 -17.71 -0.91
CA GLY A 193 10.99 -18.23 -1.81
C GLY A 193 9.56 -17.75 -1.54
N ALA A 194 9.40 -16.56 -0.96
CA ALA A 194 8.08 -15.98 -0.70
C ALA A 194 7.99 -14.51 -1.14
N ILE A 195 6.78 -14.13 -1.56
CA ILE A 195 6.45 -12.75 -1.93
C ILE A 195 6.04 -12.00 -0.66
N PRO A 196 6.59 -10.82 -0.35
CA PRO A 196 6.07 -10.02 0.75
C PRO A 196 4.64 -9.57 0.47
N GLU A 197 3.72 -9.74 1.41
CA GLU A 197 2.34 -9.25 1.24
C GLU A 197 2.29 -7.73 1.01
N ASP A 198 3.23 -6.98 1.61
CA ASP A 198 3.36 -5.53 1.42
C ASP A 198 3.65 -5.15 -0.04
N GLU A 199 4.25 -6.05 -0.85
CA GLU A 199 4.51 -5.84 -2.28
C GLU A 199 3.22 -5.75 -3.11
N LEU A 200 2.13 -6.40 -2.68
CA LEU A 200 0.90 -6.48 -3.48
C LEU A 200 0.33 -5.09 -3.80
N TRP A 201 0.52 -4.13 -2.89
CA TRP A 201 0.03 -2.76 -3.05
C TRP A 201 0.69 -2.01 -4.21
N THR A 202 2.01 -2.13 -4.36
CA THR A 202 2.75 -1.51 -5.46
C THR A 202 2.54 -2.28 -6.75
N THR A 203 2.44 -3.61 -6.71
CA THR A 203 2.08 -4.43 -7.88
C THR A 203 0.76 -3.98 -8.49
N LEU A 204 -0.28 -3.77 -7.66
CA LEU A 204 -1.58 -3.24 -8.11
C LEU A 204 -1.48 -1.90 -8.85
N ARG A 205 -0.56 -1.01 -8.46
CA ARG A 205 -0.38 0.31 -9.10
C ARG A 205 0.50 0.26 -10.35
N LEU A 206 1.41 -0.71 -10.41
CA LEU A 206 2.28 -0.93 -11.56
C LEU A 206 1.53 -1.64 -12.69
N ASN A 207 0.93 -2.78 -12.37
CA ASN A 207 0.11 -3.57 -13.28
C ASN A 207 -0.75 -4.57 -12.48
N PRO A 208 -2.08 -4.40 -12.41
CA PRO A 208 -2.96 -5.36 -11.74
C PRO A 208 -2.87 -6.79 -12.28
N GLU A 209 -2.52 -6.97 -13.55
CA GLU A 209 -2.37 -8.30 -14.16
C GLU A 209 -1.14 -9.06 -13.66
N ASP A 210 -0.17 -8.38 -13.05
CA ASP A 210 1.03 -9.01 -12.46
C ASP A 210 0.76 -9.60 -11.07
N LEU A 211 -0.47 -9.47 -10.55
CA LEU A 211 -0.81 -10.07 -9.27
C LEU A 211 -0.76 -11.61 -9.34
N PRO A 212 -0.06 -12.27 -8.41
CA PRO A 212 0.00 -13.72 -8.38
C PRO A 212 -1.38 -14.31 -8.07
N THR A 213 -1.77 -15.32 -8.83
CA THR A 213 -3.04 -16.05 -8.65
C THR A 213 -2.79 -17.51 -8.27
N GLY A 214 -3.74 -18.11 -7.54
CA GLY A 214 -3.65 -19.51 -7.12
C GLY A 214 -2.90 -19.65 -5.80
N LYS A 215 -2.29 -20.83 -5.57
CA LYS A 215 -1.56 -21.09 -4.32
C LYS A 215 -0.21 -20.41 -4.33
N LEU A 216 0.06 -19.57 -3.32
CA LEU A 216 1.34 -18.87 -3.17
C LEU A 216 1.82 -18.86 -1.71
N GLN A 217 3.13 -18.71 -1.54
CA GLN A 217 3.75 -18.47 -0.24
C GLN A 217 3.99 -16.97 -0.08
N LEU A 218 3.47 -16.39 1.00
CA LEU A 218 3.63 -14.99 1.35
C LEU A 218 4.46 -14.83 2.62
N ILE A 219 5.25 -13.76 2.69
CA ILE A 219 5.70 -13.20 3.96
C ILE A 219 4.58 -12.25 4.41
N PRO A 220 3.91 -12.50 5.56
CA PRO A 220 2.82 -11.64 6.02
C PRO A 220 3.26 -10.19 6.17
N GLY A 221 2.33 -9.26 5.96
CA GLY A 221 2.59 -7.83 5.99
C GLY A 221 3.28 -7.40 7.28
N THR A 222 4.29 -6.55 7.16
CA THR A 222 5.17 -6.17 8.27
C THR A 222 4.43 -5.45 9.41
N MET A 223 3.40 -4.63 9.12
CA MET A 223 2.53 -4.07 10.17
C MET A 223 1.69 -5.15 10.85
N PHE A 224 1.19 -6.14 10.09
CA PHE A 224 0.43 -7.25 10.65
C PHE A 224 1.32 -8.09 11.59
N GLN A 225 2.54 -8.42 11.16
CA GLN A 225 3.52 -9.13 11.98
C GLN A 225 3.79 -8.40 13.30
N ARG A 226 3.99 -7.07 13.24
CA ARG A 226 4.15 -6.23 14.43
C ARG A 226 2.92 -6.25 15.35
N LEU A 227 1.71 -6.13 14.80
CA LEU A 227 0.49 -6.05 15.61
C LEU A 227 0.03 -7.41 16.15
N ARG A 228 0.48 -8.53 15.57
CA ARG A 228 0.10 -9.88 15.99
C ARG A 228 1.18 -10.58 16.82
N HIS A 229 2.40 -10.05 16.87
CA HIS A 229 3.53 -10.63 17.60
C HIS A 229 3.77 -12.11 17.21
N LEU A 230 3.69 -12.38 15.90
CA LEU A 230 3.92 -13.69 15.33
C LEU A 230 5.38 -13.81 14.90
N SER A 231 5.90 -15.02 14.97
CA SER A 231 7.23 -15.33 14.44
C SER A 231 7.27 -15.14 12.93
N TRP A 232 8.40 -14.67 12.43
CA TRP A 232 8.67 -14.56 11.00
C TRP A 232 8.66 -15.94 10.35
N THR A 233 7.65 -16.19 9.53
CA THR A 233 7.44 -17.42 8.77
C THR A 233 6.74 -17.07 7.46
N THR A 234 6.86 -17.93 6.46
CA THR A 234 6.04 -17.83 5.26
C THR A 234 4.71 -18.52 5.50
N GLN A 235 3.64 -17.99 4.90
CA GLN A 235 2.27 -18.47 5.05
C GLN A 235 1.68 -18.78 3.68
N SER A 236 0.92 -19.87 3.58
CA SER A 236 0.20 -20.19 2.35
C SER A 236 -1.03 -19.30 2.18
N ALA A 237 -1.17 -18.70 1.01
CA ALA A 237 -2.38 -18.01 0.57
C ALA A 237 -2.97 -18.73 -0.66
N THR A 238 -4.29 -18.64 -0.81
CA THR A 238 -5.08 -19.31 -1.85
C THR A 238 -6.05 -18.34 -2.49
#